data_AF-A0A7J9IQL5-F1
#
_entry.id   AF-A0A7J9IQL5-F1
#
_cell.length_a   1.000
_cell.length_b   1.000
_cell.length_c   1.000
_cell.angle_alpha   90.00
_cell.angle_beta   90.00
_cell.angle_gamma   90.00
#
_symmetry.space_group_name_H-M   'P 1'
#
loop_
_entity.id
_entity.type
_entity.pdbx_description
1 polymer ?
#
loop_
_entity_poly.entity_id
_entity_poly.type
_entity_poly.pdbx_seq_one_letter_code
_entity_poly.pdbx_strand_id
1 'polypeptide(L)'
;MDSWPVNWEALDALIIDFAKSENLIEDSSPLSSPSLTSSYHSRLIIRQIRRSLEVGNIDAAIDILRVHAPFVLEDHRLLFRLQKLKFIELLRKGTRDDRIFAIDYLRKSLAPCALNAYPEAYEEFKHVLLAFIYDKDDQTSPVANEWAEKRRYEIAGLVSSVLRAHFHAYNPIFSMALRYLMSIHKVFCFRQGIVSPISYLTERLLLEERDFPALPPESLYEAQVFDEVDIQALAHAVEVTRQGAIDSLRFAKGDLFQAFQ
;
A
#
# COMPACT_ATOMS: atom_id res chain seq x y z
N MET A 1 27.07 31.86 -20.56
CA MET A 1 26.47 31.02 -19.51
C MET A 1 27.47 29.92 -19.25
N ASP A 2 28.17 30.01 -18.13
CA ASP A 2 29.21 29.05 -17.79
C ASP A 2 28.54 27.70 -17.53
N SER A 3 28.81 26.73 -18.40
CA SER A 3 28.37 25.35 -18.23
C SER A 3 29.06 24.79 -17.00
N TRP A 4 28.33 24.67 -15.90
CA TRP A 4 28.83 23.97 -14.72
C TRP A 4 29.21 22.55 -15.15
N PRO A 5 30.46 22.12 -14.95
CA PRO A 5 30.89 20.80 -15.38
C PRO A 5 30.10 19.74 -14.62
N VAL A 6 29.52 18.79 -15.36
CA VAL A 6 28.90 17.61 -14.76
C VAL A 6 29.98 16.85 -14.02
N ASN A 7 29.71 16.49 -12.76
CA ASN A 7 30.61 15.64 -11.99
C ASN A 7 30.52 14.20 -12.54
N TRP A 8 31.45 13.85 -13.42
CA TRP A 8 31.52 12.54 -14.06
C TRP A 8 31.73 11.40 -13.05
N GLU A 9 32.51 11.62 -11.99
CA GLU A 9 32.73 10.61 -10.95
C GLU A 9 31.42 10.28 -10.21
N ALA A 10 30.62 11.29 -9.90
CA ALA A 10 29.31 11.10 -9.28
C ALA A 10 28.33 10.39 -10.22
N LEU A 11 28.37 10.69 -11.52
CA LEU A 11 27.53 10.02 -12.51
C LEU A 11 27.92 8.55 -12.67
N ASP A 12 29.22 8.25 -12.76
CA ASP A 12 29.73 6.88 -12.88
C ASP A 12 29.35 6.05 -11.66
N ALA A 13 29.47 6.62 -10.45
CA ALA A 13 29.02 5.97 -9.21
C ALA A 13 27.51 5.64 -9.25
N LEU A 14 26.66 6.55 -9.74
CA LEU A 14 25.22 6.32 -9.88
C LEU A 14 24.89 5.23 -10.91
N ILE A 15 25.63 5.18 -12.03
CA ILE A 15 25.44 4.17 -13.07
C ILE A 15 25.86 2.79 -12.56
N ILE A 16 26.99 2.70 -11.85
CA ILE A 16 27.48 1.45 -11.26
C ILE A 16 26.50 0.94 -10.20
N ASP A 17 26.02 1.80 -9.30
CA ASP A 17 25.01 1.44 -8.30
C ASP A 17 23.71 0.95 -8.94
N PHE A 18 23.24 1.65 -9.99
CA PHE A 18 22.09 1.19 -10.78
C PHE A 18 22.33 -0.19 -11.38
N ALA A 19 23.47 -0.40 -12.04
CA ALA A 19 23.80 -1.65 -12.70
C ALA A 19 23.87 -2.83 -11.73
N LYS A 20 24.41 -2.63 -10.53
CA LYS A 20 24.37 -3.62 -9.45
C LYS A 20 22.96 -3.88 -8.97
N SER A 21 22.20 -2.81 -8.69
CA SER A 21 20.84 -2.92 -8.15
C SER A 21 19.85 -3.61 -9.10
N GLU A 22 20.10 -3.53 -10.42
CA GLU A 22 19.30 -4.13 -11.49
C GLU A 22 19.88 -5.48 -11.97
N ASN A 23 20.88 -6.04 -11.28
CA ASN A 23 21.58 -7.28 -11.65
C ASN A 23 22.13 -7.29 -13.10
N LEU A 24 22.58 -6.14 -13.60
CA LEU A 24 23.21 -6.01 -14.93
C LEU A 24 24.70 -6.39 -14.93
N ILE A 25 25.31 -6.43 -13.74
CA ILE A 25 26.70 -6.82 -13.53
C ILE A 25 26.70 -7.89 -12.44
N GLU A 26 27.40 -9.00 -12.67
CA GLU A 26 27.61 -10.03 -11.65
C GLU A 26 28.65 -9.53 -10.64
N ASP A 27 28.27 -9.43 -9.36
CA ASP A 27 29.25 -9.27 -8.30
C ASP A 27 30.07 -10.57 -8.21
N SER A 28 31.37 -10.47 -8.49
CA SER A 28 32.34 -11.56 -8.41
C SER A 28 32.67 -11.97 -6.96
N SER A 29 31.64 -12.08 -6.10
CA SER A 29 31.73 -12.69 -4.79
C SER A 29 31.33 -14.17 -4.86
N PRO A 30 32.10 -15.09 -4.24
CA PRO A 30 31.88 -16.52 -4.40
C PRO A 30 30.55 -16.94 -3.77
N LEU A 31 29.87 -17.87 -4.45
CA LEU A 31 28.67 -18.58 -4.02
C LEU A 31 28.55 -18.70 -2.49
N SER A 32 27.62 -17.95 -1.91
CA SER A 32 27.12 -18.21 -0.56
C SER A 32 25.67 -17.77 -0.48
N SER A 33 24.78 -18.77 -0.41
CA SER A 33 23.32 -18.70 -0.15
C SER A 33 22.41 -18.48 -1.38
N PRO A 34 21.45 -19.38 -1.68
CA PRO A 34 20.44 -19.23 -2.74
C PRO A 34 19.25 -18.33 -2.34
N SER A 35 19.45 -17.38 -1.41
CA SER A 35 18.34 -16.78 -0.65
C SER A 35 18.51 -15.28 -0.42
N LEU A 36 18.72 -14.52 -1.48
CA LEU A 36 18.45 -13.08 -1.50
C LEU A 36 17.71 -12.75 -2.80
N THR A 37 16.39 -12.62 -2.72
CA THR A 37 15.59 -11.98 -3.76
C THR A 37 16.21 -10.61 -4.05
N SER A 38 16.78 -10.44 -5.24
CA SER A 38 17.47 -9.20 -5.59
C SER A 38 16.50 -8.02 -5.47
N SER A 39 17.01 -6.85 -5.11
CA SER A 39 16.21 -5.61 -5.03
C SER A 39 15.43 -5.37 -6.33
N TYR A 40 16.01 -5.75 -7.47
CA TYR A 40 15.34 -5.82 -8.77
C TYR A 40 14.11 -6.73 -8.80
N HIS A 41 14.25 -7.99 -8.37
CA HIS A 41 13.14 -8.94 -8.31
C HIS A 41 12.00 -8.42 -7.42
N SER A 42 12.34 -7.86 -6.26
CA SER A 42 11.36 -7.22 -5.37
C SER A 42 10.66 -6.04 -6.05
N ARG A 43 11.39 -5.18 -6.79
CA ARG A 43 10.78 -4.09 -7.59
C ARG A 43 9.86 -4.61 -8.69
N LEU A 44 10.19 -5.73 -9.34
CA LEU A 44 9.35 -6.35 -10.36
C LEU A 44 8.04 -6.87 -9.76
N ILE A 45 8.10 -7.59 -8.64
CA ILE A 45 6.91 -8.08 -7.93
C ILE A 45 6.01 -6.90 -7.54
N ILE A 46 6.58 -5.84 -6.96
CA ILE A 46 5.82 -4.64 -6.56
C ILE A 46 5.11 -4.01 -7.76
N ARG A 47 5.80 -3.91 -8.92
CA ARG A 47 5.19 -3.40 -10.16
C ARG A 47 4.07 -4.31 -10.66
N GLN A 48 4.23 -5.62 -10.56
CA GLN A 48 3.21 -6.58 -10.98
C GLN A 48 1.96 -6.48 -10.10
N ILE A 49 2.13 -6.45 -8.77
CA ILE A 49 1.03 -6.27 -7.81
C ILE A 49 0.29 -4.97 -8.09
N ARG A 50 1.03 -3.87 -8.24
CA ARG A 50 0.46 -2.57 -8.60
C ARG A 50 -0.40 -2.63 -9.85
N ARG A 51 0.14 -3.15 -10.95
CA ARG A 51 -0.58 -3.25 -12.23
C ARG A 51 -1.86 -4.07 -12.10
N SER A 52 -1.79 -5.20 -11.37
CA SER A 52 -2.97 -6.02 -11.11
C SER A 52 -4.06 -5.23 -10.36
N LEU A 53 -3.69 -4.43 -9.35
CA LEU A 53 -4.62 -3.58 -8.62
C LEU A 53 -5.19 -2.43 -9.47
N GLU A 54 -4.34 -1.73 -10.24
CA GLU A 54 -4.74 -0.62 -11.12
C GLU A 54 -5.72 -1.09 -12.22
N VAL A 55 -5.52 -2.30 -12.76
CA VAL A 55 -6.43 -2.92 -13.75
C VAL A 55 -7.70 -3.48 -13.10
N GLY A 56 -7.77 -3.58 -11.77
CA GLY A 56 -8.91 -4.13 -11.03
C GLY A 56 -8.92 -5.66 -10.91
N ASN A 57 -7.81 -6.34 -11.24
CA ASN A 57 -7.65 -7.78 -11.01
C ASN A 57 -7.09 -8.04 -9.59
N ILE A 58 -7.97 -7.93 -8.60
CA ILE A 58 -7.58 -8.00 -7.18
C ILE A 58 -7.19 -9.44 -6.77
N ASP A 59 -7.78 -10.46 -7.37
CA ASP A 59 -7.45 -11.86 -7.09
C ASP A 59 -6.00 -12.18 -7.43
N ALA A 60 -5.56 -11.78 -8.64
CA ALA A 60 -4.16 -11.94 -9.05
C ALA A 60 -3.20 -11.18 -8.12
N ALA A 61 -3.59 -9.98 -7.64
CA ALA A 61 -2.78 -9.23 -6.69
C ALA A 61 -2.67 -9.95 -5.34
N ILE A 62 -3.77 -10.51 -4.81
CA ILE A 62 -3.79 -11.26 -3.55
C ILE A 62 -2.97 -12.54 -3.66
N ASP A 63 -3.03 -13.25 -4.79
CA ASP A 63 -2.25 -14.48 -4.99
C ASP A 63 -0.74 -14.20 -4.99
N ILE A 64 -0.30 -13.13 -5.67
CA ILE A 64 1.11 -12.70 -5.65
C ILE A 64 1.52 -12.26 -4.24
N LEU A 65 0.67 -11.52 -3.53
CA LEU A 65 0.92 -11.12 -2.14
C LEU A 65 1.07 -12.33 -1.22
N ARG A 66 0.24 -13.37 -1.38
CA ARG A 66 0.30 -14.57 -0.54
C ARG A 66 1.62 -15.33 -0.71
N VAL A 67 2.19 -15.33 -1.91
CA VAL A 67 3.46 -16.01 -2.21
C VAL A 67 4.67 -15.20 -1.74
N HIS A 68 4.68 -13.88 -1.99
CA HIS A 68 5.89 -13.06 -1.82
C HIS A 68 5.86 -12.15 -0.59
N ALA A 69 4.69 -11.78 -0.08
CA ALA A 69 4.51 -10.80 0.98
C ALA A 69 3.28 -11.09 1.87
N PRO A 70 3.23 -12.27 2.55
CA PRO A 70 2.07 -12.66 3.35
C PRO A 70 1.77 -11.68 4.50
N PHE A 71 2.81 -11.02 5.04
CA PHE A 71 2.68 -10.00 6.10
C PHE A 71 1.71 -8.84 5.74
N VAL A 72 1.56 -8.51 4.45
CA VAL A 72 0.61 -7.47 4.01
C VAL A 72 -0.85 -7.92 4.20
N LEU A 73 -1.09 -9.23 4.13
CA LEU A 73 -2.41 -9.82 4.34
C LEU A 73 -2.69 -10.07 5.84
N GLU A 74 -1.65 -10.08 6.67
CA GLU A 74 -1.78 -10.15 8.13
C GLU A 74 -2.24 -8.80 8.72
N ASP A 75 -1.86 -7.68 8.09
CA ASP A 75 -2.39 -6.35 8.43
C ASP A 75 -3.89 -6.28 8.11
N HIS A 76 -4.71 -6.28 9.16
CA HIS A 76 -6.17 -6.29 9.05
C HIS A 76 -6.74 -5.05 8.35
N ARG A 77 -6.06 -3.89 8.41
CA ARG A 77 -6.50 -2.65 7.73
C ARG A 77 -6.28 -2.75 6.24
N LEU A 78 -5.10 -3.22 5.83
CA LEU A 78 -4.78 -3.43 4.42
C LEU A 78 -5.62 -4.53 3.82
N LEU A 79 -5.78 -5.63 4.55
CA LEU A 79 -6.66 -6.71 4.17
C LEU A 79 -8.08 -6.19 3.96
N PHE A 80 -8.67 -5.48 4.93
CA PHE A 80 -10.01 -4.91 4.77
C PHE A 80 -10.13 -4.00 3.55
N ARG A 81 -9.16 -3.11 3.31
CA ARG A 81 -9.16 -2.22 2.13
C ARG A 81 -9.09 -3.00 0.81
N LEU A 82 -8.28 -4.05 0.74
CA LEU A 82 -8.17 -4.93 -0.42
C LEU A 82 -9.46 -5.73 -0.64
N GLN A 83 -10.05 -6.28 0.43
CA GLN A 83 -11.30 -7.02 0.33
C GLN A 83 -12.47 -6.09 -0.07
N LYS A 84 -12.50 -4.86 0.46
CA LYS A 84 -13.46 -3.81 0.07
C LYS A 84 -13.34 -3.50 -1.42
N LEU A 85 -12.12 -3.28 -1.92
CA LEU A 85 -11.89 -3.03 -3.34
C LEU A 85 -12.35 -4.20 -4.20
N LYS A 86 -12.02 -5.44 -3.83
CA LYS A 86 -12.48 -6.65 -4.54
C LYS A 86 -14.00 -6.73 -4.60
N PHE A 87 -14.70 -6.41 -3.51
CA PHE A 87 -16.16 -6.38 -3.49
C PHE A 87 -16.73 -5.39 -4.52
N ILE A 88 -16.18 -4.17 -4.58
CA ILE A 88 -16.60 -3.16 -5.57
C ILE A 88 -16.29 -3.63 -7.00
N GLU A 89 -15.14 -4.26 -7.26
CA GLU A 89 -14.82 -4.80 -8.59
C GLU A 89 -15.77 -5.92 -9.02
N LEU A 90 -16.19 -6.80 -8.11
CA LEU A 90 -17.20 -7.83 -8.39
C LEU A 90 -18.52 -7.19 -8.80
N LEU A 91 -18.96 -6.14 -8.09
CA LEU A 91 -20.18 -5.41 -8.46
C LEU A 91 -20.03 -4.64 -9.77
N ARG A 92 -18.84 -4.10 -10.07
CA ARG A 92 -18.56 -3.34 -11.30
C ARG A 92 -18.71 -4.19 -12.57
N LYS A 93 -18.44 -5.50 -12.51
CA LYS A 93 -18.69 -6.43 -13.62
C LYS A 93 -20.18 -6.54 -13.97
N GLY A 94 -21.05 -6.39 -12.97
CA GLY A 94 -22.49 -6.21 -13.16
C GLY A 94 -23.28 -7.46 -13.58
N THR A 95 -22.67 -8.63 -13.75
CA THR A 95 -23.41 -9.85 -14.11
C THR A 95 -24.25 -10.36 -12.93
N ARG A 96 -25.33 -11.10 -13.21
CA ARG A 96 -26.19 -11.67 -12.15
C ARG A 96 -25.41 -12.64 -11.26
N ASP A 97 -24.55 -13.45 -11.86
CA ASP A 97 -23.71 -14.41 -11.14
C ASP A 97 -22.68 -13.67 -10.28
N ASP A 98 -22.02 -12.62 -10.80
CA ASP A 98 -21.08 -11.81 -10.03
C ASP A 98 -21.74 -11.13 -8.83
N ARG A 99 -23.01 -10.69 -8.94
CA ARG A 99 -23.76 -10.14 -7.80
C ARG A 99 -24.03 -11.19 -6.72
N ILE A 100 -24.34 -12.43 -7.10
CA ILE A 100 -24.50 -13.55 -6.15
C ILE A 100 -23.16 -13.86 -5.49
N PHE A 101 -22.08 -13.93 -6.27
CA PHE A 101 -20.72 -14.11 -5.76
C PHE A 101 -20.30 -12.97 -4.82
N ALA A 102 -20.68 -11.73 -5.11
CA ALA A 102 -20.40 -10.57 -4.26
C ALA A 102 -21.11 -10.69 -2.91
N ILE A 103 -22.36 -11.16 -2.87
CA ILE A 103 -23.10 -11.40 -1.60
C ILE A 103 -22.43 -12.52 -0.78
N ASP A 104 -22.06 -13.63 -1.43
CA ASP A 104 -21.39 -14.74 -0.76
C ASP A 104 -20.02 -14.33 -0.23
N TYR A 105 -19.26 -13.59 -1.04
CA TYR A 105 -17.96 -13.04 -0.67
C TYR A 105 -18.07 -12.05 0.49
N LEU A 106 -19.11 -11.21 0.47
CA LEU A 106 -19.37 -10.26 1.55
C LEU A 106 -19.58 -10.96 2.89
N ARG A 107 -20.37 -12.03 2.90
CA ARG A 107 -20.66 -12.82 4.11
C ARG A 107 -19.44 -13.61 4.62
N LYS A 108 -18.68 -14.21 3.70
CA LYS A 108 -17.58 -15.13 4.05
C LYS A 108 -16.26 -14.42 4.33
N SER A 109 -16.00 -13.28 3.69
CA SER A 109 -14.69 -12.63 3.72
C SER A 109 -14.78 -11.19 4.25
N LEU A 110 -15.62 -10.33 3.65
CA LEU A 110 -15.61 -8.91 3.97
C LEU A 110 -16.14 -8.59 5.38
N ALA A 111 -17.28 -9.17 5.77
CA ALA A 111 -17.89 -8.93 7.08
C ALA A 111 -16.99 -9.38 8.24
N PRO A 112 -16.39 -10.59 8.24
CA PRO A 112 -15.40 -10.98 9.24
C PRO A 112 -14.17 -10.06 9.26
N CYS A 113 -13.67 -9.64 8.09
CA CYS A 113 -12.53 -8.71 8.03
C CYS A 113 -12.86 -7.35 8.67
N ALA A 114 -14.08 -6.84 8.48
CA ALA A 114 -14.51 -5.55 9.02
C ALA A 114 -14.54 -5.54 10.56
N LEU A 115 -14.89 -6.67 11.19
CA LEU A 115 -14.95 -6.79 12.66
C LEU A 115 -13.56 -6.69 13.32
N ASN A 116 -12.52 -7.13 12.60
CA ASN A 116 -11.16 -7.25 13.14
C ASN A 116 -10.21 -6.14 12.67
N ALA A 117 -10.66 -5.22 11.80
CA ALA A 117 -9.77 -4.24 11.17
C ALA A 117 -9.50 -3.02 12.06
N TYR A 118 -10.51 -2.19 12.32
CA TYR A 118 -10.44 -1.01 13.17
C TYR A 118 -11.86 -0.58 13.54
N PRO A 119 -12.07 0.22 14.60
CA PRO A 119 -13.42 0.51 15.13
C PRO A 119 -14.40 1.06 14.08
N GLU A 120 -13.95 1.92 13.17
CA GLU A 120 -14.78 2.53 12.13
C GLU A 120 -14.99 1.62 10.90
N ALA A 121 -14.26 0.51 10.78
CA ALA A 121 -14.30 -0.38 9.61
C ALA A 121 -15.67 -1.02 9.40
N TYR A 122 -16.41 -1.28 10.49
CA TYR A 122 -17.75 -1.83 10.39
C TYR A 122 -18.77 -0.82 9.85
N GLU A 123 -18.58 0.47 10.14
CA GLU A 123 -19.39 1.54 9.53
C GLU A 123 -19.03 1.73 8.06
N GLU A 124 -17.74 1.68 7.69
CA GLU A 124 -17.32 1.63 6.28
C GLU A 124 -17.94 0.44 5.55
N PHE A 125 -17.96 -0.73 6.19
CA PHE A 125 -18.59 -1.93 5.65
C PHE A 125 -20.09 -1.73 5.39
N LYS A 126 -20.85 -1.19 6.37
CA LYS A 126 -22.26 -0.87 6.19
C LYS A 126 -22.46 0.13 5.05
N HIS A 127 -21.62 1.15 4.96
CA HIS A 127 -21.68 2.16 3.91
C HIS A 127 -21.49 1.54 2.52
N VAL A 128 -20.54 0.61 2.40
CA VAL A 128 -20.24 -0.11 1.15
C VAL A 128 -21.41 -0.98 0.68
N LEU A 129 -22.30 -1.45 1.57
CA LEU A 129 -23.50 -2.18 1.17
C LEU A 129 -24.43 -1.36 0.29
N LEU A 130 -24.38 -0.03 0.37
CA LEU A 130 -25.16 0.85 -0.49
C LEU A 130 -24.78 0.69 -1.97
N ALA A 131 -23.60 0.15 -2.29
CA ALA A 131 -23.20 -0.20 -3.66
C ALA A 131 -24.07 -1.30 -4.30
N PHE A 132 -24.90 -2.03 -3.52
CA PHE A 132 -25.91 -2.91 -4.11
C PHE A 132 -27.12 -2.16 -4.66
N ILE A 133 -27.40 -0.97 -4.13
CA ILE A 133 -28.59 -0.17 -4.43
C ILE A 133 -28.24 0.89 -5.48
N TYR A 134 -27.11 1.57 -5.30
CA TYR A 134 -26.65 2.64 -6.17
C TYR A 134 -25.68 2.12 -7.22
N ASP A 135 -26.00 2.38 -8.49
CA ASP A 135 -25.16 1.99 -9.62
C ASP A 135 -23.91 2.88 -9.73
N LYS A 136 -22.90 2.39 -10.44
CA LYS A 136 -21.63 3.09 -10.69
C LYS A 136 -21.80 4.45 -11.38
N ASP A 137 -22.88 4.61 -12.16
CA ASP A 137 -23.17 5.81 -12.95
C ASP A 137 -23.91 6.88 -12.12
N ASP A 138 -24.35 6.55 -10.89
CA ASP A 138 -25.02 7.49 -10.00
C ASP A 138 -24.01 8.34 -9.21
N GLN A 139 -23.68 9.50 -9.76
CA GLN A 139 -22.78 10.48 -9.14
C GLN A 139 -23.35 11.14 -7.88
N THR A 140 -24.67 11.08 -7.67
CA THR A 140 -25.29 11.61 -6.45
C THR A 140 -25.31 10.60 -5.31
N SER A 141 -24.87 9.37 -5.58
CA SER A 141 -24.88 8.32 -4.57
C SER A 141 -23.88 8.60 -3.44
N PRO A 142 -24.23 8.23 -2.20
CA PRO A 142 -23.31 8.33 -1.06
C PRO A 142 -22.05 7.46 -1.23
N VAL A 143 -22.07 6.52 -2.18
CA VAL A 143 -20.97 5.59 -2.51
C VAL A 143 -20.26 5.95 -3.81
N ALA A 144 -20.55 7.09 -4.44
CA ALA A 144 -19.92 7.50 -5.70
C ALA A 144 -18.38 7.50 -5.61
N ASN A 145 -17.83 7.89 -4.45
CA ASN A 145 -16.39 7.86 -4.19
C ASN A 145 -15.80 6.44 -4.16
N GLU A 146 -16.57 5.43 -3.74
CA GLU A 146 -16.11 4.03 -3.74
C GLU A 146 -16.06 3.46 -5.17
N TRP A 147 -16.91 3.97 -6.07
CA TRP A 147 -16.90 3.62 -7.49
C TRP A 147 -15.79 4.31 -8.31
N ALA A 148 -15.10 5.30 -7.75
CA ALA A 148 -14.05 6.03 -8.47
C ALA A 148 -12.85 5.13 -8.76
N GLU A 149 -12.36 5.13 -10.01
CA GLU A 149 -11.15 4.37 -10.39
C GLU A 149 -9.92 4.82 -9.61
N LYS A 150 -9.90 6.09 -9.18
CA LYS A 150 -8.90 6.65 -8.26
C LYS A 150 -8.67 5.78 -7.02
N ARG A 151 -9.69 5.08 -6.52
CA ARG A 151 -9.54 4.16 -5.38
C ARG A 151 -8.59 3.01 -5.65
N ARG A 152 -8.57 2.47 -6.89
CA ARG A 152 -7.62 1.42 -7.30
C ARG A 152 -6.20 1.92 -7.16
N TYR A 153 -5.94 3.11 -7.67
CA TYR A 153 -4.65 3.77 -7.66
C TYR A 153 -4.19 4.15 -6.24
N GLU A 154 -5.10 4.66 -5.40
CA GLU A 154 -4.80 4.94 -3.99
C GLU A 154 -4.35 3.69 -3.23
N ILE A 155 -5.08 2.57 -3.39
CA ILE A 155 -4.75 1.30 -2.74
C ILE A 155 -3.48 0.68 -3.33
N ALA A 156 -3.31 0.73 -4.66
CA ALA A 156 -2.08 0.28 -5.33
C ALA A 156 -0.85 1.09 -4.90
N GLY A 157 -1.03 2.41 -4.76
CA GLY A 157 -0.13 3.37 -4.12
C GLY A 157 0.36 2.89 -2.77
N LEU A 158 -0.60 2.67 -1.89
CA LEU A 158 -0.37 2.30 -0.52
C LEU A 158 0.32 0.92 -0.40
N VAL A 159 -0.19 -0.12 -1.08
CA VAL A 159 0.43 -1.45 -1.08
C VAL A 159 1.86 -1.39 -1.64
N SER A 160 2.08 -0.63 -2.71
CA SER A 160 3.44 -0.46 -3.27
C SER A 160 4.38 0.21 -2.27
N SER A 161 3.90 1.21 -1.53
CA SER A 161 4.70 1.92 -0.54
C SER A 161 5.12 1.02 0.62
N VAL A 162 4.19 0.22 1.15
CA VAL A 162 4.44 -0.75 2.23
C VAL A 162 5.44 -1.82 1.78
N LEU A 163 5.25 -2.38 0.58
CA LEU A 163 6.16 -3.39 0.04
C LEU A 163 7.57 -2.83 -0.22
N ARG A 164 7.68 -1.60 -0.74
CA ARG A 164 8.99 -0.96 -0.95
C ARG A 164 9.73 -0.72 0.36
N ALA A 165 9.00 -0.30 1.40
CA ALA A 165 9.57 -0.11 2.73
C ALA A 165 10.06 -1.43 3.33
N HIS A 166 9.25 -2.49 3.23
CA HIS A 166 9.59 -3.80 3.78
C HIS A 166 10.75 -4.49 3.03
N PHE A 167 10.77 -4.44 1.70
CA PHE A 167 11.84 -5.07 0.92
C PHE A 167 13.08 -4.19 0.71
N HIS A 168 13.08 -2.97 1.25
CA HIS A 168 14.08 -1.94 0.92
C HIS A 168 14.28 -1.77 -0.61
N ALA A 169 13.22 -2.01 -1.38
CA ALA A 169 13.24 -2.09 -2.84
C ALA A 169 12.92 -0.72 -3.46
N TYR A 170 13.63 0.31 -3.03
CA TYR A 170 13.48 1.66 -3.57
C TYR A 170 14.03 1.74 -4.99
N ASN A 171 13.54 2.73 -5.74
CA ASN A 171 14.07 2.99 -7.08
C ASN A 171 15.51 3.52 -6.94
N PRO A 172 16.47 3.01 -7.74
CA PRO A 172 17.82 3.54 -7.75
C PRO A 172 17.82 5.03 -8.08
N ILE A 173 18.74 5.78 -7.48
CA ILE A 173 18.83 7.25 -7.63
C ILE A 173 18.98 7.62 -9.10
N PHE A 174 19.79 6.87 -9.86
CA PHE A 174 19.95 7.07 -11.30
C PHE A 174 18.62 7.00 -12.06
N SER A 175 17.78 5.99 -11.78
CA SER A 175 16.46 5.86 -12.40
C SER A 175 15.53 7.03 -12.04
N MET A 176 15.58 7.48 -10.78
CA MET A 176 14.81 8.64 -10.31
C MET A 176 15.28 9.94 -10.98
N ALA A 177 16.59 10.14 -11.12
CA ALA A 177 17.19 11.28 -11.80
C ALA A 177 16.79 11.32 -13.28
N LEU A 178 16.82 10.16 -13.97
CA LEU A 178 16.35 10.05 -15.35
C LEU A 178 14.87 10.42 -15.49
N ARG A 179 14.00 9.90 -14.62
CA ARG A 179 12.57 10.29 -14.61
C ARG A 179 12.39 11.78 -14.38
N TYR A 180 13.15 12.37 -13.46
CA TYR A 180 13.11 13.80 -13.20
C TYR A 180 13.52 14.62 -14.43
N LEU A 181 14.64 14.29 -15.08
CA LEU A 181 15.08 14.94 -16.32
C LEU A 181 14.07 14.79 -17.45
N MET A 182 13.48 13.60 -17.60
CA MET A 182 12.42 13.34 -18.58
C MET A 182 11.17 14.18 -18.31
N SER A 183 10.80 14.38 -17.04
CA SER A 183 9.68 15.26 -16.66
C SER A 183 9.94 16.72 -17.01
N ILE A 184 11.16 17.22 -16.78
CA ILE A 184 11.58 18.57 -17.17
C ILE A 184 11.52 18.72 -18.69
N HIS A 185 12.07 17.75 -19.41
CA HIS A 185 12.06 17.74 -20.87
C HIS A 185 10.63 17.74 -21.43
N LYS A 186 9.72 16.93 -20.87
CA LYS A 186 8.29 16.92 -21.25
C LYS A 186 7.66 18.31 -21.10
N VAL A 187 7.89 18.98 -19.97
CA VAL A 187 7.36 20.34 -19.72
C VAL A 187 7.97 21.36 -20.67
N PHE A 188 9.26 21.26 -20.95
CA PHE A 188 9.94 22.14 -21.89
C PHE A 188 9.37 22.01 -23.31
N CYS A 189 9.28 20.78 -23.84
CA CYS A 189 8.70 20.51 -25.16
C CYS A 189 7.26 21.00 -25.26
N PHE A 190 6.45 20.75 -24.22
CA PHE A 190 5.07 21.25 -24.16
C PHE A 190 5.01 22.77 -24.27
N ARG A 191 5.85 23.50 -23.53
CA ARG A 191 5.91 24.97 -23.59
C ARG A 191 6.38 25.51 -24.93
N GLN A 192 7.23 24.77 -25.64
CA GLN A 192 7.72 25.16 -26.95
C GLN A 192 6.82 24.70 -28.11
N GLY A 193 5.76 23.92 -27.83
CA GLY A 193 4.91 23.34 -28.87
C GLY A 193 5.61 22.28 -29.73
N ILE A 194 6.69 21.70 -29.24
CA ILE A 194 7.51 20.70 -29.95
C ILE A 194 7.11 19.31 -29.47
N VAL A 195 6.99 18.36 -30.39
CA VAL A 195 6.80 16.95 -30.03
C VAL A 195 8.12 16.40 -29.47
N SER A 196 8.08 15.93 -28.22
CA SER A 196 9.25 15.33 -27.58
C SER A 196 9.74 14.10 -28.37
N PRO A 197 11.00 14.05 -28.82
CA PRO A 197 11.57 12.87 -29.50
C PRO A 197 11.65 11.64 -28.60
N ILE A 198 11.59 11.85 -27.28
CA ILE A 198 11.60 10.79 -26.26
C ILE A 198 10.20 10.56 -25.67
N SER A 199 9.13 10.95 -26.37
CA SER A 199 7.74 10.75 -25.93
C SER A 199 7.45 9.30 -25.53
N TYR A 200 7.92 8.36 -26.35
CA TYR A 200 7.81 6.92 -26.10
C TYR A 200 8.50 6.45 -24.81
N LEU A 201 9.59 7.11 -24.40
CA LEU A 201 10.26 6.82 -23.13
C LEU A 201 9.48 7.41 -21.96
N THR A 202 8.96 8.63 -22.10
CA THR A 202 8.17 9.26 -21.05
C THR A 202 6.94 8.45 -20.68
N GLU A 203 6.25 7.86 -21.64
CA GLU A 203 5.10 6.97 -21.39
C GLU A 203 5.49 5.65 -20.71
N ARG A 204 6.71 5.15 -20.96
CA ARG A 204 7.18 3.87 -20.42
C ARG A 204 7.86 3.97 -19.05
N LEU A 205 8.53 5.09 -18.78
CA LEU A 205 9.42 5.24 -17.61
C LEU A 205 8.88 6.20 -16.55
N LEU A 206 8.01 7.14 -16.90
CA LEU A 206 7.32 7.97 -15.91
C LEU A 206 6.13 7.19 -15.37
N LEU A 207 6.22 6.74 -14.12
CA LEU A 207 5.03 6.38 -13.36
C LEU A 207 4.31 7.70 -13.03
N GLU A 208 3.09 7.87 -13.51
CA GLU A 208 2.35 9.14 -13.39
C GLU A 208 1.97 9.48 -11.94
N GLU A 209 1.94 8.49 -11.05
CA GLU A 209 1.48 8.70 -9.68
C GLU A 209 2.59 8.74 -8.65
N ARG A 210 2.59 9.86 -7.91
CA ARG A 210 3.34 10.01 -6.66
C ARG A 210 2.65 9.18 -5.61
N ASP A 211 3.20 8.01 -5.35
CA ASP A 211 2.78 7.19 -4.22
C ASP A 211 2.89 7.98 -2.94
N PHE A 212 1.84 7.95 -2.12
CA PHE A 212 1.92 8.46 -0.75
C PHE A 212 3.06 7.74 -0.01
N PRO A 213 3.76 8.43 0.89
CA PRO A 213 4.75 7.75 1.74
C PRO A 213 4.07 6.60 2.47
N ALA A 214 4.83 5.51 2.67
CA ALA A 214 4.32 4.35 3.39
C ALA A 214 3.80 4.79 4.75
N LEU A 215 2.55 4.43 5.06
CA LEU A 215 2.08 4.50 6.44
C LEU A 215 2.93 3.50 7.24
N PRO A 216 3.43 3.87 8.43
CA PRO A 216 4.19 2.94 9.25
C PRO A 216 3.33 1.71 9.58
N PRO A 217 3.91 0.50 9.63
CA PRO A 217 3.19 -0.70 10.08
C PRO A 217 2.66 -0.51 11.50
N GLU A 218 1.45 -1.02 11.76
CA GLU A 218 0.76 -0.83 13.05
C GLU A 218 1.40 -1.56 14.24
N SER A 219 2.47 -2.33 14.10
CA SER A 219 3.24 -2.75 15.29
C SER A 219 3.79 -1.55 16.09
N LEU A 220 3.76 -0.35 15.51
CA LEU A 220 4.10 0.92 16.15
C LEU A 220 2.89 1.72 16.68
N TYR A 221 1.65 1.34 16.31
CA TYR A 221 0.41 2.06 16.66
C TYR A 221 -0.68 1.17 17.28
N GLU A 222 -0.49 -0.15 17.34
CA GLU A 222 -1.25 -1.00 18.24
C GLU A 222 -1.10 -0.39 19.62
N ALA A 223 -2.23 0.04 20.19
CA ALA A 223 -2.29 0.36 21.61
C ALA A 223 -1.61 -0.80 22.32
N GLN A 224 -0.54 -0.50 23.05
CA GLN A 224 0.25 -1.45 23.82
C GLN A 224 -0.71 -2.48 24.41
N VAL A 225 -0.60 -3.73 23.95
CA VAL A 225 -1.48 -4.81 24.42
C VAL A 225 -1.11 -5.02 25.88
N PHE A 226 -1.90 -4.43 26.78
CA PHE A 226 -1.69 -4.59 28.21
C PHE A 226 -2.09 -6.01 28.61
N ASP A 227 -1.35 -6.59 29.56
CA ASP A 227 -1.65 -7.92 30.06
C ASP A 227 -3.07 -7.92 30.67
N GLU A 228 -3.85 -8.95 30.36
CA GLU A 228 -5.23 -9.08 30.84
C GLU A 228 -5.28 -9.19 32.37
N VAL A 229 -4.21 -9.74 32.97
CA VAL A 229 -4.02 -9.83 34.42
C VAL A 229 -3.93 -8.43 35.04
N ASP A 230 -3.22 -7.52 34.38
CA ASP A 230 -2.98 -6.15 34.83
C ASP A 230 -4.26 -5.30 34.72
N ILE A 231 -5.02 -5.47 33.63
CA ILE A 231 -6.32 -4.82 33.43
C ILE A 231 -7.32 -5.28 34.51
N GLN A 232 -7.37 -6.59 34.82
CA GLN A 232 -8.28 -7.13 35.84
C GLN A 232 -7.86 -6.74 37.26
N ALA A 233 -6.57 -6.75 37.57
CA ALA A 233 -6.04 -6.29 38.85
C ALA A 233 -6.41 -4.82 39.10
N LEU A 234 -6.28 -3.97 38.08
CA LEU A 234 -6.60 -2.55 38.18
C LEU A 234 -8.12 -2.30 38.28
N ALA A 235 -8.92 -2.98 37.46
CA ALA A 235 -10.37 -2.89 37.51
C ALA A 235 -10.92 -3.32 38.88
N HIS A 236 -10.34 -4.36 39.49
CA HIS A 236 -10.76 -4.83 40.80
C HIS A 236 -10.28 -3.92 41.94
N ALA A 237 -9.07 -3.37 41.87
CA ALA A 237 -8.53 -2.55 42.96
C ALA A 237 -9.12 -1.13 43.02
N VAL A 238 -9.45 -0.55 41.86
CA VAL A 238 -9.98 0.83 41.74
C VAL A 238 -11.50 0.83 41.53
N GLU A 239 -12.14 -0.35 41.47
CA GLU A 239 -13.58 -0.55 41.22
C GLU A 239 -14.08 0.12 39.92
N VAL A 240 -13.21 0.21 38.91
CA VAL A 240 -13.55 0.82 37.60
C VAL A 240 -13.95 -0.27 36.61
N THR A 241 -14.79 0.10 35.63
CA THR A 241 -15.07 -0.79 34.49
C THR A 241 -13.79 -1.16 33.75
N ARG A 242 -13.76 -2.35 33.15
CA ARG A 242 -12.65 -2.82 32.31
C ARG A 242 -12.15 -1.76 31.33
N GLN A 243 -13.07 -1.02 30.72
CA GLN A 243 -12.72 0.04 29.77
C GLN A 243 -12.01 1.22 30.45
N GLY A 244 -12.45 1.63 31.64
CA GLY A 244 -11.76 2.67 32.41
C GLY A 244 -10.40 2.22 32.94
N ALA A 245 -10.21 0.93 33.21
CA ALA A 245 -8.89 0.36 33.54
C ALA A 245 -7.92 0.42 32.34
N ILE A 246 -8.41 0.09 31.14
CA ILE A 246 -7.65 0.22 29.89
C ILE A 246 -7.26 1.68 29.64
N ASP A 247 -8.18 2.62 29.82
CA ASP A 247 -7.92 4.04 29.59
C ASP A 247 -6.95 4.63 30.64
N SER A 248 -6.97 4.13 31.88
CA SER A 248 -6.00 4.50 32.93
C SER A 248 -4.60 3.96 32.63
N LEU A 249 -4.49 2.72 32.15
CA LEU A 249 -3.21 2.13 31.72
C LEU A 249 -2.65 2.83 30.47
N ARG A 250 -3.52 3.28 29.55
CA ARG A 250 -3.12 4.14 28.42
C ARG A 250 -2.56 5.47 28.89
N PHE A 251 -3.17 6.09 29.90
CA PHE A 251 -2.68 7.36 30.47
C PHE A 251 -1.33 7.18 31.17
N ALA A 252 -1.15 6.08 31.89
CA ALA A 252 0.08 5.72 32.60
C ALA A 252 1.16 5.05 31.72
N LYS A 253 0.95 4.95 30.39
CA LYS A 253 1.87 4.31 29.43
C LYS A 253 2.30 2.89 29.84
N GLY A 254 1.37 2.13 30.44
CA GLY A 254 1.60 0.75 30.87
C GLY A 254 2.26 0.55 32.23
N ASP A 255 2.48 1.61 33.03
CA ASP A 255 2.95 1.46 34.41
C ASP A 255 1.76 1.27 35.38
N LEU A 256 1.58 0.04 35.85
CA LEU A 256 0.51 -0.34 36.78
C LEU A 256 0.49 0.51 38.04
N PHE A 257 1.66 0.82 38.62
CA PHE A 257 1.75 1.55 39.89
C PHE A 257 1.29 3.00 39.76
N GLN A 258 1.53 3.62 38.60
CA GLN A 258 1.03 4.95 38.30
C GLN A 258 -0.46 4.94 37.96
N ALA A 259 -0.96 3.85 37.38
CA ALA A 259 -2.38 3.71 37.03
C ALA A 259 -3.30 3.47 38.27
N PHE A 260 -2.74 3.11 39.44
CA PHE A 260 -3.48 3.00 40.70
C PHE A 260 -3.72 4.35 41.42
N GLN A 261 -3.07 5.44 41.00
CA GLN A 261 -3.20 6.78 41.59
C GLN A 261 -4.27 7.61 40.90
#